data_AF-A0A3A8IB39-F1
#
_entry.id   AF-A0A3A8IB39-F1
#
_cell.length_a   1.000
_cell.length_b   1.000
_cell.length_c   1.000
_cell.angle_alpha   90.00
_cell.angle_beta   90.00
_cell.angle_gamma   90.00
#
_symmetry.space_group_name_H-M   'P 1'
#
loop_
_entity.id
_entity.type
_entity.pdbx_description
1 polymer ?
#
loop_
_entity_poly.entity_id
_entity_poly.type
_entity_poly.pdbx_seq_one_letter_code
_entity_poly.pdbx_strand_id
1 'polypeptide(L)'
;MKRRILLCRLHVLSLVLLSATTFAQTPLPGIELERLELNPGAEGSLVVSLGQLLPSGHYRATVAMQYAHDPLLFERDGEAFRIVGSRATTHLAVAYSVTDWMQFGLQLPVVAFQSGSDLTGENITRPASFALGTPSASARVGILTQDNEGGVDLALEMG
;
A
#
# COMPACT_ATOMS: atom_id res chain seq x y z
N MET A 1 -13.96 36.00 13.34
CA MET A 1 -12.85 35.25 14.00
C MET A 1 -12.74 33.78 13.56
N LYS A 2 -13.84 33.01 13.45
CA LYS A 2 -13.80 31.57 13.06
C LYS A 2 -13.17 31.27 11.69
N ARG A 3 -13.37 32.14 10.69
CA ARG A 3 -12.85 31.96 9.32
C ARG A 3 -11.31 32.05 9.23
N ARG A 4 -10.68 32.95 10.00
CA ARG A 4 -9.21 33.08 10.06
C ARG A 4 -8.53 31.89 10.74
N ILE A 5 -9.17 31.31 11.76
CA ILE A 5 -8.68 30.11 12.45
C ILE A 5 -8.76 28.88 11.52
N LEU A 6 -9.83 28.78 10.73
CA LEU A 6 -9.99 27.71 9.73
C LEU A 6 -8.93 27.82 8.63
N LEU A 7 -8.66 29.04 8.14
CA LEU A 7 -7.62 29.30 7.15
C LEU A 7 -6.21 28.99 7.69
N CYS A 8 -5.89 29.37 8.94
CA CYS A 8 -4.60 28.98 9.55
C CYS A 8 -4.47 27.47 9.74
N ARG A 9 -5.54 26.76 10.12
CA ARG A 9 -5.52 25.30 10.25
C ARG A 9 -5.33 24.59 8.90
N LEU A 10 -5.95 25.10 7.83
CA LEU A 10 -5.72 24.60 6.47
C LEU A 10 -4.27 24.83 6.01
N HIS A 11 -3.68 25.98 6.34
CA HIS A 11 -2.29 26.29 5.98
C HIS A 11 -1.28 25.44 6.77
N VAL A 12 -1.56 25.13 8.04
CA VAL A 12 -0.72 24.22 8.83
C VAL A 12 -0.82 22.79 8.27
N LEU A 13 -2.02 22.34 7.88
CA LEU A 13 -2.21 21.01 7.29
C LEU A 13 -1.50 20.87 5.93
N SER A 14 -1.55 21.91 5.07
CA SER A 14 -0.82 21.89 3.80
C SER A 14 0.70 21.92 3.98
N LEU A 15 1.21 22.64 4.98
CA LEU A 15 2.65 22.66 5.28
C LEU A 15 3.17 21.31 5.79
N VAL A 16 2.33 20.56 6.53
CA VAL A 16 2.65 19.19 6.98
C VAL A 16 2.64 18.20 5.81
N LEU A 17 1.70 18.35 4.86
CA LEU A 17 1.60 17.48 3.68
C LEU A 17 2.76 17.68 2.69
N LEU A 18 3.32 18.90 2.56
CA LEU A 18 4.51 19.15 1.74
C LEU A 18 5.82 18.58 2.34
N SER A 19 5.80 18.16 3.61
CA SER A 19 6.99 17.68 4.32
C SER A 19 7.17 16.15 4.25
N ALA A 20 6.34 15.44 3.47
CA ALA A 20 6.54 14.03 3.15
C ALA A 20 7.78 13.88 2.25
N THR A 21 8.94 13.98 2.88
CA THR A 21 10.23 13.65 2.27
C THR A 21 10.16 12.19 1.80
N THR A 22 10.32 12.01 0.50
CA THR A 22 10.52 10.71 -0.13
C THR A 22 11.81 10.11 0.44
N PHE A 23 11.69 9.24 1.45
CA PHE A 23 12.79 8.40 1.93
C PHE A 23 12.90 7.15 1.06
N ALA A 24 13.26 7.31 -0.22
CA ALA A 24 13.47 6.20 -1.14
C ALA A 24 14.94 6.03 -1.56
N GLN A 25 15.89 6.67 -0.87
CA GLN A 25 17.31 6.56 -1.20
C GLN A 25 18.00 5.46 -0.39
N THR A 26 17.79 4.21 -0.81
CA THR A 26 18.67 3.10 -0.43
C THR A 26 19.82 3.00 -1.45
N PRO A 27 21.09 2.81 -1.04
CA PRO A 27 22.25 2.79 -1.95
C PRO A 27 22.29 1.61 -2.94
N LEU A 28 21.41 0.63 -2.76
CA LEU A 28 21.16 -0.48 -3.68
C LEU A 28 19.68 -0.42 -4.04
N PRO A 29 19.27 -0.65 -5.29
CA PRO A 29 17.86 -0.83 -5.60
C PRO A 29 17.36 -2.03 -4.78
N GLY A 30 16.64 -1.73 -3.69
CA GLY A 30 16.00 -2.76 -2.89
C GLY A 30 15.06 -3.53 -3.80
N ILE A 31 15.20 -4.85 -3.86
CA ILE A 31 14.20 -5.68 -4.53
C ILE A 31 12.93 -5.58 -3.68
N GLU A 32 11.90 -4.94 -4.19
CA GLU A 32 10.58 -4.93 -3.56
C GLU A 32 10.00 -6.35 -3.67
N LEU A 33 9.95 -7.06 -2.53
CA LEU A 33 9.39 -8.40 -2.47
C LEU A 33 7.87 -8.39 -2.30
N GLU A 34 7.29 -7.25 -1.93
CA GLU A 34 5.84 -7.11 -1.79
C GLU A 34 5.18 -6.99 -3.16
N ARG A 35 4.25 -7.90 -3.44
CA ARG A 35 3.51 -7.95 -4.71
C ARG A 35 2.01 -7.81 -4.53
N LEU A 36 1.50 -7.93 -3.30
CA LEU A 36 0.09 -7.78 -3.01
C LEU A 36 -0.25 -6.32 -2.82
N GLU A 37 -1.10 -5.83 -3.70
CA GLU A 37 -1.75 -4.54 -3.61
C GLU A 37 -3.23 -4.74 -3.28
N LEU A 38 -3.72 -4.05 -2.27
CA LEU A 38 -5.14 -4.11 -1.91
C LEU A 38 -5.86 -2.96 -2.57
N ASN A 39 -7.12 -3.17 -2.93
CA ASN A 39 -8.07 -2.10 -3.16
C ASN A 39 -8.60 -1.63 -1.78
N PRO A 40 -8.24 -0.43 -1.29
CA PRO A 40 -8.64 0.00 0.04
C PRO A 40 -10.17 0.14 0.21
N GLY A 41 -10.89 0.46 -0.87
CA GLY A 41 -12.36 0.56 -0.87
C GLY A 41 -13.06 -0.78 -0.96
N ALA A 42 -12.48 -1.75 -1.68
CA ALA A 42 -12.91 -3.15 -1.79
C ALA A 42 -14.41 -3.42 -2.08
N GLU A 43 -15.18 -2.49 -2.65
CA GLU A 43 -16.64 -2.65 -2.84
C GLU A 43 -17.02 -3.86 -3.72
N GLY A 44 -16.18 -4.19 -4.71
CA GLY A 44 -16.38 -5.39 -5.54
C GLY A 44 -15.29 -6.46 -5.38
N SER A 45 -14.04 -6.07 -5.13
CA SER A 45 -12.94 -7.01 -4.92
C SER A 45 -11.86 -6.38 -4.05
N LEU A 46 -11.29 -7.21 -3.17
CA LEU A 46 -10.21 -6.82 -2.27
C LEU A 46 -8.87 -6.56 -3.00
N VAL A 47 -8.64 -7.24 -4.12
CA VAL A 47 -7.35 -7.23 -4.83
C VAL A 47 -7.47 -6.74 -6.28
N VAL A 48 -8.69 -6.58 -6.79
CA VAL A 48 -8.96 -6.02 -8.11
C VAL A 48 -9.72 -4.72 -7.96
N SER A 49 -9.21 -3.68 -8.60
CA SER A 49 -9.87 -2.38 -8.69
C SER A 49 -10.90 -2.39 -9.82
N LEU A 50 -12.20 -2.43 -9.48
CA LEU A 50 -13.31 -2.55 -10.44
C LEU A 50 -14.02 -1.21 -10.75
N GLY A 51 -13.37 -0.07 -10.50
CA GLY A 51 -13.97 1.25 -10.74
C GLY A 51 -14.98 1.72 -9.68
N GLN A 52 -15.51 0.82 -8.85
CA GLN A 52 -16.43 1.15 -7.76
C GLN A 52 -15.78 1.98 -6.64
N LEU A 53 -16.54 2.93 -6.10
CA LEU A 53 -16.19 3.75 -4.94
C LEU A 53 -17.13 3.40 -3.78
N LEU A 54 -16.66 3.61 -2.55
CA LEU A 54 -17.52 3.57 -1.36
C LEU A 54 -18.62 4.66 -1.48
N PRO A 55 -19.82 4.44 -0.92
CA PRO A 55 -20.84 5.49 -0.88
C PRO A 55 -20.36 6.72 -0.12
N SER A 56 -20.91 7.90 -0.44
CA SER A 56 -20.54 9.17 0.20
C SER A 56 -20.57 9.07 1.73
N GLY A 57 -19.50 9.54 2.37
CA GLY A 57 -19.33 9.54 3.81
C GLY A 57 -18.98 8.19 4.44
N HIS A 58 -18.83 7.12 3.65
CA HIS A 58 -18.47 5.80 4.16
C HIS A 58 -16.97 5.61 4.22
N TYR A 59 -16.53 4.79 5.17
CA TYR A 59 -15.14 4.36 5.31
C TYR A 59 -15.05 2.84 5.35
N ARG A 60 -13.89 2.31 4.97
CA ARG A 60 -13.55 0.89 5.13
C ARG A 60 -12.17 0.77 5.74
N ALA A 61 -12.00 -0.21 6.62
CA ALA A 61 -10.72 -0.62 7.15
C ALA A 61 -10.54 -2.11 6.85
N THR A 62 -9.33 -2.48 6.42
CA THR A 62 -9.01 -3.82 5.96
C THR A 62 -7.70 -4.27 6.60
N VAL A 63 -7.68 -5.52 7.05
CA VAL A 63 -6.48 -6.22 7.48
C VAL A 63 -6.38 -7.49 6.65
N ALA A 64 -5.30 -7.63 5.87
CA ALA A 64 -5.01 -8.85 5.11
C ALA A 64 -3.65 -9.40 5.52
N MET A 65 -3.49 -10.72 5.47
CA MET A 65 -2.21 -11.38 5.73
C MET A 65 -1.79 -12.18 4.51
N GLN A 66 -0.51 -12.06 4.14
CA GLN A 66 0.12 -12.80 3.08
C GLN A 66 1.29 -13.60 3.66
N TYR A 67 1.42 -14.87 3.24
CA TYR A 67 2.61 -15.68 3.44
C TYR A 67 3.28 -15.96 2.10
N ALA A 68 4.60 -15.80 2.04
CA ALA A 68 5.41 -16.13 0.88
C ALA A 68 6.50 -17.13 1.27
N HIS A 69 6.62 -18.19 0.46
CA HIS A 69 7.63 -19.24 0.59
C HIS A 69 8.72 -19.05 -0.46
N ASP A 70 9.97 -18.99 -0.02
CA ASP A 70 11.16 -18.72 -0.84
C ASP A 70 11.01 -17.54 -1.83
N PRO A 71 10.54 -16.34 -1.40
CA PRO A 71 10.29 -15.22 -2.29
C PRO A 71 11.57 -14.60 -2.89
N LEU A 72 12.75 -14.88 -2.31
CA LEU A 72 14.03 -14.44 -2.88
C LEU A 72 15.12 -15.49 -2.68
N LEU A 73 15.55 -16.04 -3.82
CA LEU A 73 16.60 -17.03 -3.95
C LEU A 73 17.83 -16.39 -4.62
N PHE A 74 19.01 -16.89 -4.26
CA PHE A 74 20.27 -16.60 -4.91
C PHE A 74 20.90 -17.91 -5.34
N GLU A 75 21.27 -18.03 -6.60
CA GLU A 75 21.87 -19.24 -7.14
C GLU A 75 23.33 -18.99 -7.51
N ARG A 76 24.22 -19.88 -7.09
CA ARG A 76 25.64 -19.88 -7.47
C ARG A 76 26.12 -21.32 -7.60
N ASP A 77 26.83 -21.62 -8.68
CA ASP A 77 27.46 -22.93 -8.92
C ASP A 77 26.50 -24.13 -8.81
N GLY A 78 25.21 -23.91 -9.11
CA GLY A 78 24.15 -24.92 -9.02
C GLY A 78 23.55 -25.13 -7.63
N GLU A 79 23.97 -24.35 -6.62
CA GLU A 79 23.38 -24.34 -5.29
C GLU A 79 22.47 -23.11 -5.10
N ALA A 80 21.26 -23.34 -4.57
CA ALA A 80 20.27 -22.30 -4.31
C ALA A 80 20.24 -21.92 -2.82
N PHE A 81 20.52 -20.66 -2.56
CA PHE A 81 20.52 -20.04 -1.23
C PHE A 81 19.29 -19.17 -1.04
N ARG A 82 18.60 -19.34 0.09
CA ARG A 82 17.37 -18.59 0.40
C ARG A 82 17.72 -17.27 1.09
N ILE A 83 17.87 -16.18 0.35
CA ILE A 83 18.05 -14.84 0.97
C ILE A 83 16.81 -14.51 1.82
N VAL A 84 15.62 -14.77 1.27
CA VAL A 84 14.35 -14.76 2.01
C VAL A 84 13.66 -16.09 1.74
N GLY A 85 13.55 -16.93 2.78
CA GLY A 85 12.92 -18.25 2.70
C GLY A 85 11.49 -18.31 3.22
N SER A 86 11.14 -17.46 4.20
CA SER A 86 9.76 -17.34 4.68
C SER A 86 9.48 -15.91 5.09
N ARG A 87 8.37 -15.37 4.61
CA ARG A 87 7.93 -14.00 4.91
C ARG A 87 6.44 -13.98 5.17
N ALA A 88 6.04 -13.34 6.27
CA ALA A 88 4.65 -13.06 6.60
C ALA A 88 4.45 -11.55 6.67
N THR A 89 3.55 -11.03 5.84
CA THR A 89 3.24 -9.60 5.73
C THR A 89 1.78 -9.37 6.06
N THR A 90 1.52 -8.39 6.91
CA THR A 90 0.18 -7.89 7.23
C THR A 90 -0.03 -6.57 6.50
N HIS A 91 -1.03 -6.50 5.65
CA HIS A 91 -1.44 -5.29 4.95
C HIS A 91 -2.57 -4.62 5.73
N LEU A 92 -2.34 -3.38 6.13
CA LEU A 92 -3.35 -2.51 6.73
C LEU A 92 -3.80 -1.53 5.67
N ALA A 93 -5.08 -1.47 5.37
CA ALA A 93 -5.63 -0.50 4.43
C ALA A 93 -6.83 0.22 5.03
N VAL A 94 -6.96 1.51 4.73
CA VAL A 94 -8.15 2.29 5.05
C VAL A 94 -8.58 3.12 3.84
N ALA A 95 -9.89 3.24 3.64
CA ALA A 95 -10.47 4.09 2.61
C ALA A 95 -11.58 4.97 3.19
N TYR A 96 -11.77 6.14 2.61
CA TYR A 96 -12.86 7.06 2.93
C TYR A 96 -13.35 7.76 1.66
N SER A 97 -14.66 7.67 1.41
CA SER A 97 -15.33 8.44 0.34
C SER A 97 -15.87 9.75 0.89
N VAL A 98 -15.37 10.86 0.37
CA VAL A 98 -15.86 12.19 0.73
C VAL A 98 -17.18 12.49 0.03
N THR A 99 -17.31 12.01 -1.21
CA THR A 99 -18.50 12.11 -2.06
C THR A 99 -18.69 10.79 -2.80
N ASP A 100 -19.78 10.65 -3.56
CA ASP A 100 -20.01 9.46 -4.41
C ASP A 100 -19.06 9.36 -5.61
N TRP A 101 -18.22 10.39 -5.84
CA TRP A 101 -17.27 10.44 -6.95
C TRP A 101 -15.81 10.63 -6.50
N MET A 102 -15.54 10.75 -5.19
CA MET A 102 -14.20 11.01 -4.67
C MET A 102 -13.90 10.15 -3.43
N GLN A 103 -12.85 9.33 -3.52
CA GLN A 103 -12.37 8.46 -2.45
C GLN A 103 -10.87 8.62 -2.22
N PHE A 104 -10.46 8.54 -0.96
CA PHE A 104 -9.05 8.47 -0.57
C PHE A 104 -8.74 7.12 0.05
N GLY A 105 -7.54 6.62 -0.19
CA GLY A 105 -7.02 5.36 0.35
C GLY A 105 -5.66 5.54 1.00
N LEU A 106 -5.38 4.75 2.03
CA LEU A 106 -4.05 4.59 2.63
C LEU A 106 -3.78 3.10 2.80
N GLN A 107 -2.56 2.67 2.53
CA GLN A 107 -2.09 1.30 2.76
C GLN A 107 -0.72 1.29 3.45
N LEU A 108 -0.55 0.39 4.40
CA LEU A 108 0.70 0.13 5.10
C LEU A 108 0.95 -1.38 5.20
N PRO A 109 1.94 -1.91 4.46
CA PRO A 109 2.44 -3.26 4.67
C PRO A 109 3.34 -3.32 5.91
N VAL A 110 3.15 -4.36 6.73
CA VAL A 110 3.96 -4.63 7.92
C VAL A 110 4.51 -6.05 7.82
N VAL A 111 5.82 -6.18 7.65
CA VAL A 111 6.50 -7.48 7.68
C VAL A 111 6.55 -7.93 9.13
N ALA A 112 5.63 -8.82 9.51
CA ALA A 112 5.51 -9.33 10.86
C ALA A 112 6.60 -10.35 11.19
N PHE A 113 7.04 -11.11 10.18
CA PHE A 113 8.09 -12.11 10.30
C PHE A 113 8.82 -12.31 8.98
N GLN A 114 10.14 -12.46 9.04
CA GLN A 114 10.95 -12.84 7.89
C GLN A 114 12.19 -13.65 8.32
N SER A 115 12.50 -14.71 7.56
CA SER A 115 13.69 -15.55 7.75
C SER A 115 14.30 -16.01 6.42
N GLY A 116 15.57 -16.42 6.47
CA GLY A 116 16.38 -16.88 5.34
C GLY A 116 17.70 -17.48 5.83
N SER A 117 18.51 -17.98 4.89
CA SER A 117 19.86 -18.49 5.12
C SER A 117 20.82 -17.39 5.61
N ASP A 118 21.83 -17.78 6.38
CA ASP A 118 22.96 -16.88 6.67
C ASP A 118 23.93 -16.90 5.48
N LEU A 119 24.05 -15.74 4.83
CA LEU A 119 24.89 -15.53 3.65
C LEU A 119 25.93 -14.44 3.90
N THR A 120 26.27 -14.19 5.16
CA THR A 120 27.31 -13.23 5.54
C THR A 120 28.68 -13.60 4.94
N GLY A 121 28.98 -14.90 4.80
CA GLY A 121 30.18 -15.39 4.10
C GLY A 121 30.21 -15.04 2.60
N GLU A 122 29.04 -14.77 2.01
CA GLU A 122 28.86 -14.34 0.61
C GLU A 122 28.72 -12.82 0.48
N ASN A 123 29.00 -12.07 1.57
CA ASN A 123 28.85 -10.63 1.65
C ASN A 123 27.40 -10.14 1.40
N ILE A 124 26.41 -11.01 1.66
CA ILE A 124 24.99 -10.69 1.58
C ILE A 124 24.44 -10.50 3.00
N THR A 125 24.02 -9.28 3.31
CA THR A 125 23.43 -8.94 4.61
C THR A 125 22.07 -9.61 4.78
N ARG A 126 21.87 -10.24 5.95
CA ARG A 126 20.58 -10.84 6.31
C ARG A 126 19.49 -9.76 6.40
N PRO A 127 18.34 -9.93 5.73
CA PRO A 127 17.20 -9.03 5.87
C PRO A 127 16.67 -8.96 7.31
N ALA A 128 16.12 -7.82 7.70
CA ALA A 128 15.46 -7.68 9.00
C ALA A 128 14.27 -8.65 9.14
N SER A 129 14.05 -9.17 10.36
CA SER A 129 12.95 -10.10 10.65
C SER A 129 11.61 -9.41 10.84
N PHE A 130 11.62 -8.10 11.12
CA PHE A 130 10.44 -7.24 11.24
C PHE A 130 10.75 -5.90 10.57
N ALA A 131 9.82 -5.39 9.77
CA ALA A 131 9.98 -4.13 9.06
C ALA A 131 8.62 -3.51 8.70
N LEU A 132 8.59 -2.18 8.57
CA LEU A 132 7.51 -1.50 7.86
C LEU A 132 7.85 -1.51 6.37
N GLY A 133 6.91 -1.93 5.54
CA GLY A 133 7.00 -1.78 4.10
C GLY A 133 6.75 -0.34 3.67
N THR A 134 6.75 -0.11 2.36
CA THR A 134 6.50 1.21 1.78
C THR A 134 5.02 1.57 1.96
N PRO A 135 4.68 2.62 2.74
CA PRO A 135 3.30 3.09 2.83
C PRO A 135 2.90 3.77 1.51
N SER A 136 1.65 3.59 1.11
CA SER A 136 1.08 4.26 -0.06
C SER A 136 -0.21 5.00 0.29
N ALA A 137 -0.50 6.02 -0.50
CA ALA A 137 -1.71 6.82 -0.40
C ALA A 137 -2.29 6.97 -1.80
N SER A 138 -3.59 6.73 -1.96
CA SER A 138 -4.27 6.86 -3.24
C SER A 138 -5.43 7.82 -3.18
N ALA A 139 -5.73 8.43 -4.33
CA ALA A 139 -6.93 9.21 -4.57
C ALA A 139 -7.63 8.63 -5.80
N ARG A 140 -8.95 8.43 -5.68
CA ARG A 140 -9.80 7.89 -6.74
C ARG A 140 -10.91 8.85 -7.09
N VAL A 141 -11.12 9.01 -8.39
CA VAL A 141 -12.18 9.83 -8.97
C VAL A 141 -13.07 8.94 -9.83
N GLY A 142 -14.34 8.80 -9.42
CA GLY A 142 -15.36 8.12 -10.20
C GLY A 142 -15.69 8.93 -11.45
N ILE A 143 -15.58 8.31 -12.62
CA ILE A 143 -15.94 8.89 -13.93
C ILE A 143 -17.35 8.42 -14.32
N LEU A 144 -17.63 7.13 -14.16
CA LEU A 144 -18.93 6.51 -14.40
C LEU A 144 -19.27 5.57 -13.24
N THR A 145 -20.55 5.55 -12.88
CA THR A 145 -21.09 4.66 -11.87
C THR A 145 -22.25 3.91 -12.49
N GLN A 146 -22.25 2.58 -12.36
CA GLN A 146 -23.34 1.74 -12.82
C GLN A 146 -24.58 1.99 -11.94
N ASP A 147 -25.76 2.05 -12.56
CA ASP A 147 -27.03 2.20 -11.87
C ASP A 147 -28.03 1.08 -12.24
N ASN A 148 -29.28 1.21 -11.79
CA ASN A 148 -30.33 0.22 -12.03
C ASN A 148 -30.77 0.14 -13.51
N GLU A 149 -30.46 1.14 -14.33
CA GLU A 149 -30.74 1.16 -15.78
C GLU A 149 -29.60 0.53 -16.59
N GLY A 150 -28.45 0.24 -15.94
CA GLY A 150 -27.30 -0.43 -16.50
C GLY A 150 -26.03 0.43 -16.41
N GLY A 151 -25.07 0.19 -17.32
CA GLY A 151 -23.81 0.94 -17.37
C GLY A 151 -22.61 0.16 -16.88
N VAL A 152 -21.50 0.88 -16.64
CA VAL A 152 -20.23 0.33 -16.17
C VAL A 152 -19.63 1.24 -15.12
N ASP A 153 -18.94 0.65 -14.14
CA ASP A 153 -18.15 1.39 -13.17
C ASP A 153 -16.78 1.73 -13.77
N LEU A 154 -16.43 3.02 -13.78
CA LEU A 154 -15.13 3.51 -14.24
C LEU A 154 -14.61 4.57 -13.27
N ALA A 155 -13.39 4.39 -12.78
CA ALA A 155 -12.70 5.39 -11.99
C ALA A 155 -11.26 5.54 -12.44
N LEU A 156 -10.73 6.75 -12.25
CA LEU A 156 -9.31 7.04 -12.33
C LEU A 156 -8.71 6.96 -10.93
N GLU A 157 -7.57 6.29 -10.81
CA GLU A 157 -6.82 6.15 -9.57
C GLU A 157 -5.41 6.73 -9.74
N MET A 158 -4.93 7.42 -8.71
CA MET A 158 -3.57 7.95 -8.62
C MET A 158 -3.03 7.65 -7.23
N GLY A 159 -1.83 7.07 -7.15
CA GLY A 159 -1.17 6.67 -5.90
C GLY A 159 -0.01 5.74 -6.16
#